data_AF-A0A967SWD2-F1
#
_entry.id   AF-A0A967SWD2-F1
#
_cell.length_a   1.000
_cell.length_b   1.000
_cell.length_c   1.000
_cell.angle_alpha   90.00
_cell.angle_beta   90.00
_cell.angle_gamma   90.00
#
_symmetry.space_group_name_H-M   'P 1'
#
loop_
_entity.id
_entity.type
_entity.pdbx_description
1 polymer ?
#
loop_
_entity_poly.entity_id
_entity_poly.type
_entity_poly.pdbx_seq_one_letter_code
_entity_poly.pdbx_strand_id
1 'polypeptide(L)'
;MKILQITPTFIPSRFGGISLFYNLSKSLVNRGHEVVVYTTDIKDRYSRLSDIQGGRNIDGIKVYYFRNISNLLATKYRLAFPRGMSAAVKR
;
A
#
# COMPACT_ATOMS: atom_id res chain seq x y z
N MET A 1 7.32 -14.24 -11.78
CA MET A 1 6.66 -14.74 -10.56
C MET A 1 5.51 -13.81 -10.20
N LYS A 2 4.53 -14.29 -9.42
CA LYS A 2 3.48 -13.45 -8.82
C LYS A 2 3.86 -13.13 -7.38
N ILE A 3 4.00 -11.86 -7.04
CA ILE A 3 4.49 -11.40 -5.74
C ILE A 3 3.47 -10.46 -5.13
N LEU A 4 2.96 -10.82 -3.94
CA LEU A 4 2.14 -9.95 -3.12
C LEU A 4 3.02 -9.30 -2.04
N GLN A 5 3.07 -7.97 -2.03
CA GLN A 5 3.76 -7.18 -1.02
C GLN A 5 2.71 -6.50 -0.13
N ILE A 6 2.82 -6.69 1.18
CA ILE A 6 1.92 -6.07 2.15
C ILE A 6 2.72 -5.02 2.91
N THR A 7 2.33 -3.76 2.78
CA THR A 7 3.00 -2.65 3.45
C THR A 7 1.96 -1.75 4.12
N PRO A 8 2.29 -1.10 5.26
CA PRO A 8 1.35 -0.20 5.90
C PRO A 8 1.08 1.04 5.05
N THR A 9 2.08 1.52 4.32
CA THR A 9 2.01 2.72 3.47
C THR A 9 2.71 2.48 2.14
N PHE A 10 2.24 3.16 1.10
CA PHE A 10 2.83 3.12 -0.24
C PHE A 10 2.59 4.45 -0.98
N ILE A 11 3.31 4.72 -2.07
CA ILE A 11 3.13 5.94 -2.88
C ILE A 11 1.67 6.00 -3.33
N PRO A 12 0.93 7.12 -3.17
CA PRO A 12 1.41 8.50 -2.98
C PRO A 12 1.34 9.02 -1.53
N SER A 13 1.30 8.13 -0.53
CA SER A 13 1.36 8.57 0.87
C SER A 13 2.69 9.27 1.19
N ARG A 14 2.68 10.20 2.16
CA ARG A 14 3.81 11.08 2.50
C ARG A 14 4.50 10.64 3.78
N PHE A 15 4.97 9.40 3.81
CA PHE A 15 5.76 8.85 4.93
C PHE A 15 7.18 8.50 4.49
N GLY A 16 8.14 8.62 5.41
CA GLY A 16 9.52 8.20 5.18
C GLY A 16 9.63 6.70 4.89
N GLY A 17 10.58 6.30 4.06
CA GLY A 17 10.87 4.90 3.73
C GLY A 17 10.01 4.29 2.60
N ILE A 18 8.97 4.99 2.15
CA ILE A 18 8.13 4.52 1.02
C ILE A 18 8.94 4.33 -0.26
N SER A 19 9.93 5.20 -0.50
CA SER A 19 10.78 5.18 -1.69
C SER A 19 11.53 3.86 -1.84
N LEU A 20 11.95 3.24 -0.73
CA LEU A 20 12.65 1.96 -0.74
C LEU A 20 11.73 0.83 -1.25
N PHE A 21 10.53 0.73 -0.68
CA PHE A 21 9.56 -0.28 -1.09
C PHE A 21 9.16 -0.09 -2.55
N TYR A 22 8.88 1.15 -2.97
CA TYR A 22 8.57 1.44 -4.37
C TYR A 22 9.70 1.05 -5.31
N ASN A 23 10.95 1.43 -5.01
CA ASN A 23 12.10 1.07 -5.84
C ASN A 23 12.28 -0.45 -5.93
N LEU A 24 12.10 -1.17 -4.82
CA LEU A 24 12.13 -2.63 -4.81
C LEU A 24 11.01 -3.22 -5.70
N SER A 25 9.77 -2.78 -5.54
CA SER A 25 8.64 -3.21 -6.37
C SER A 25 8.90 -2.95 -7.85
N LYS A 26 9.42 -1.77 -8.19
CA LYS A 26 9.74 -1.36 -9.56
C LYS A 26 10.86 -2.21 -10.16
N SER A 27 11.93 -2.49 -9.40
CA SER A 27 12.99 -3.39 -9.83
C SER A 27 12.49 -4.81 -10.09
N LEU A 28 11.53 -5.32 -9.31
CA LEU A 28 10.91 -6.63 -9.54
C LEU A 28 10.03 -6.63 -10.80
N VAL A 29 9.24 -5.57 -11.02
CA VAL A 29 8.45 -5.41 -12.25
C VAL A 29 9.37 -5.36 -13.48
N ASN A 30 10.47 -4.59 -13.42
CA ASN A 30 11.45 -4.51 -14.50
C ASN A 30 12.13 -5.84 -14.83
N ARG A 31 12.14 -6.79 -13.88
CA ARG A 31 12.63 -8.17 -14.08
C ARG A 31 11.54 -9.12 -14.62
N GLY A 32 10.37 -8.60 -14.99
CA GLY A 32 9.25 -9.36 -15.54
C GLY A 32 8.40 -10.06 -14.47
N HIS A 33 8.43 -9.60 -13.22
CA HIS A 33 7.54 -10.13 -12.18
C HIS A 33 6.22 -9.36 -12.12
N GLU A 34 5.13 -10.07 -11.83
CA GLU A 34 3.85 -9.45 -11.51
C GLU A 34 3.84 -9.09 -10.03
N VAL A 35 3.87 -7.78 -9.74
CA VAL A 35 3.90 -7.27 -8.36
C VAL A 35 2.55 -6.63 -8.02
N VAL A 36 1.98 -7.10 -6.92
CA VAL A 36 0.77 -6.54 -6.31
C VAL A 36 1.13 -6.00 -4.93
N VAL A 37 0.72 -4.78 -4.62
CA VAL A 37 0.94 -4.15 -3.32
C VAL A 37 -0.41 -3.94 -2.62
N TYR A 38 -0.56 -4.48 -1.43
CA TYR A 38 -1.68 -4.21 -0.53
C TYR A 38 -1.22 -3.23 0.54
N THR A 39 -1.87 -2.07 0.58
CA THR A 39 -1.50 -0.96 1.47
C THR A 39 -2.72 -0.29 2.07
N THR A 40 -2.54 0.65 2.99
CA THR A 40 -3.63 1.45 3.55
C THR A 40 -3.85 2.75 2.79
N ASP A 41 -5.05 3.33 2.94
CA ASP A 41 -5.47 4.63 2.41
C ASP A 41 -4.86 5.85 3.13
N ILE A 42 -3.95 5.64 4.08
CA ILE A 42 -3.36 6.71 4.87
C ILE A 42 -2.46 7.55 3.96
N LYS A 43 -2.79 8.84 3.80
CA LYS A 43 -1.96 9.78 3.03
C LYS A 43 -0.96 10.49 3.94
N ASP A 44 -1.46 10.99 5.07
CA ASP A 44 -0.68 11.61 6.14
C ASP A 44 -1.41 11.46 7.49
N ARG A 45 -0.97 12.17 8.53
CA ARG A 45 -1.56 12.12 9.88
C ARG A 45 -3.04 12.50 9.90
N TYR A 46 -3.46 13.43 9.07
CA TYR A 46 -4.79 14.06 9.12
C TYR A 46 -5.66 13.71 7.91
N SER A 47 -5.07 13.23 6.82
CA SER A 47 -5.77 12.99 5.57
C SER A 47 -5.63 11.56 5.05
N ARG A 48 -6.62 11.16 4.26
CA ARG A 48 -6.67 9.89 3.53
C ARG A 48 -6.58 10.16 2.04
N LEU A 49 -6.24 9.14 1.27
CA LEU A 49 -6.34 9.19 -0.19
C LEU A 49 -7.82 9.25 -0.57
N SER A 50 -8.17 10.22 -1.41
CA SER A 50 -9.57 10.53 -1.79
C SER A 50 -10.10 9.64 -2.92
N ASP A 51 -9.28 8.72 -3.44
CA ASP A 51 -9.63 7.81 -4.53
C ASP A 51 -8.90 6.48 -4.35
N ILE A 52 -9.54 5.57 -3.61
CA ILE A 52 -9.02 4.23 -3.28
C ILE A 52 -9.87 3.11 -3.89
N GLN A 53 -10.84 3.46 -4.73
CA GLN A 53 -11.75 2.47 -5.32
C GLN A 53 -11.06 1.82 -6.52
N GLY A 54 -10.85 0.50 -6.43
CA GLY A 54 -10.17 -0.27 -7.46
C GLY A 54 -8.65 -0.30 -7.29
N GLY A 55 -8.02 -1.28 -7.93
CA GLY A 55 -6.55 -1.38 -7.98
C GLY A 55 -5.98 -0.30 -8.89
N ARG A 56 -4.98 0.43 -8.40
CA ARG A 56 -4.24 1.44 -9.18
C ARG A 56 -2.99 0.81 -9.77
N ASN A 57 -2.73 1.04 -11.05
CA ASN A 57 -1.45 0.69 -11.64
C ASN A 57 -0.48 1.87 -11.52
N ILE A 58 0.66 1.66 -10.84
CA ILE A 58 1.75 2.63 -10.71
C ILE A 58 3.01 1.97 -11.27
N ASP A 59 3.47 2.39 -12.44
CA ASP A 59 4.67 1.86 -13.10
C ASP A 59 4.70 0.32 -13.24
N GLY A 60 3.55 -0.28 -13.57
CA GLY A 60 3.39 -1.74 -13.69
C GLY A 60 3.13 -2.46 -12.37
N ILE A 61 3.11 -1.73 -11.24
CA ILE A 61 2.79 -2.26 -9.91
C ILE A 61 1.29 -2.10 -9.66
N LYS A 62 0.58 -3.21 -9.39
CA LYS A 62 -0.84 -3.16 -9.03
C LYS A 62 -1.00 -2.85 -7.54
N VAL A 63 -1.49 -1.67 -7.18
CA VAL A 63 -1.62 -1.22 -5.79
C VAL A 63 -3.08 -1.18 -5.38
N TYR A 64 -3.43 -1.84 -4.28
CA TYR A 64 -4.76 -1.82 -3.69
C TYR A 64 -4.71 -1.16 -2.32
N TYR A 65 -5.54 -0.14 -2.15
CA TYR A 65 -5.61 0.64 -0.92
C TYR A 65 -6.80 0.19 -0.09
N PHE A 66 -6.55 -0.18 1.15
CA PHE A 66 -7.55 -0.58 2.11
C PHE A 66 -7.81 0.53 3.10
N ARG A 67 -9.08 0.70 3.47
CA ARG A 67 -9.49 1.74 4.41
C ARG A 67 -8.98 1.41 5.81
N ASN A 68 -8.09 2.24 6.35
CA ASN A 68 -7.54 2.05 7.69
C ASN A 68 -8.56 2.44 8.78
N ILE A 69 -8.57 1.77 9.92
CA ILE A 69 -9.48 2.10 11.03
C ILE A 69 -9.17 3.50 11.59
N SER A 70 -7.89 3.82 11.85
CA SER A 70 -7.50 5.10 12.46
C SER A 70 -6.14 5.59 11.98
N ASN A 71 -6.10 6.78 11.38
CA ASN A 71 -4.85 7.42 10.97
C ASN A 71 -4.00 7.81 12.19
N LEU A 72 -4.62 8.16 13.31
CA LEU A 72 -3.90 8.47 14.55
C LEU A 72 -3.15 7.23 15.07
N LEU A 73 -3.80 6.06 15.09
CA LEU A 73 -3.16 4.80 15.51
C LEU A 73 -1.97 4.46 14.61
N ALA A 74 -2.15 4.59 13.30
CA ALA A 74 -1.12 4.26 12.34
C ALA A 74 0.05 5.25 12.32
N THR A 75 -0.19 6.54 12.56
CA THR A 75 0.87 7.56 12.51
C THR A 75 1.57 7.80 13.84
N LYS A 76 0.83 7.83 14.95
CA LYS A 76 1.39 8.07 16.30
C LYS A 76 1.92 6.79 16.92
N TYR A 77 1.20 5.67 16.79
CA TYR A 77 1.54 4.41 17.44
C TYR A 77 2.10 3.36 16.46
N ARG A 78 2.21 3.67 15.16
CA ARG A 78 2.66 2.75 14.10
C ARG A 78 1.81 1.48 13.96
N LEU A 79 0.55 1.53 14.41
CA LEU A 79 -0.41 0.43 14.33
C LEU A 79 -1.39 0.66 13.18
N ALA A 80 -1.18 -0.03 12.07
CA ALA A 80 -2.08 -0.02 10.92
C ALA A 80 -3.10 -1.15 11.04
N PHE A 81 -4.39 -0.80 10.91
CA PHE A 81 -5.50 -1.75 10.90
C PHE A 81 -6.34 -1.55 9.63
N PRO A 82 -5.87 -2.07 8.48
CA PRO A 82 -6.61 -1.98 7.23
C PRO A 82 -7.85 -2.89 7.26
N ARG A 83 -9.03 -2.28 7.11
CA ARG A 83 -10.31 -3.01 7.03
C ARG A 83 -10.35 -3.82 5.74
N GLY A 84 -10.69 -5.11 5.86
CA GLY A 84 -10.87 -6.02 4.72
C GLY A 84 -9.60 -6.60 4.09
N MET A 85 -8.41 -6.14 4.47
CA MET A 85 -7.15 -6.63 3.90
C MET A 85 -6.91 -8.11 4.25
N SER A 86 -7.20 -8.54 5.48
CA SER A 86 -7.05 -9.94 5.90
C SER A 86 -7.93 -10.92 5.11
N ALA A 87 -9.13 -10.49 4.73
CA ALA A 87 -10.03 -11.28 3.89
C ALA A 87 -9.52 -11.37 2.44
N ALA A 88 -8.89 -10.30 1.94
CA ALA A 88 -8.33 -10.26 0.59
C ALA A 88 -7.07 -11.14 0.43
N VAL A 89 -6.26 -11.29 1.48
CA VAL A 89 -5.04 -12.13 1.46
C VAL A 89 -5.35 -13.62 1.54
N LYS A 90 -6.49 -14.01 2.13
CA LYS A 90 -6.89 -15.41 2.29
C LYS A 90 -7.51 -16.04 1.04
N ARG A 91 -7.60 -15.31 -0.06
CA ARG A 91 -8.10 -15.79 -1.36
C ARG A 91 -6.94 -16.13 -2.27
#